data_AF-A0AAV1W0L6-F1
#
_entry.id   AF-A0AAV1W0L6-F1
#
_cell.length_a   1.000
_cell.length_b   1.000
_cell.length_c   1.000
_cell.angle_alpha   90.00
_cell.angle_beta   90.00
_cell.angle_gamma   90.00
#
_symmetry.space_group_name_H-M   'P 1'
#
loop_
_entity.id
_entity.type
_entity.pdbx_description
1 polymer ?
#
loop_
_entity_poly.entity_id
_entity_poly.type
_entity_poly.pdbx_seq_one_letter_code
_entity_poly.pdbx_strand_id
1 'polypeptide(L)' 'MTKLTSVQIFTVFLLLTGIFMTSEVVAIPKTCHIVLYPRGCDLQTCRLDCYTKFEGKGDCIITGEPKFNKCICAYYC' A
#
# COMPACT_ATOMS: atom_id res chain seq x y z
N MET A 1 -25.49 -42.99 -27.72
CA MET A 1 -25.42 -42.54 -26.32
C MET A 1 -23.98 -42.69 -25.85
N THR A 2 -23.24 -41.59 -25.76
CA THR A 2 -21.83 -41.62 -25.35
C THR A 2 -21.78 -41.85 -23.84
N LYS A 3 -21.30 -43.03 -23.40
CA LYS A 3 -21.06 -43.31 -21.98
C LYS A 3 -19.86 -42.48 -21.52
N LEU A 4 -20.13 -41.35 -20.89
CA LEU A 4 -19.11 -40.59 -20.17
C LEU A 4 -18.60 -41.48 -19.04
N THR A 5 -17.34 -41.88 -19.10
CA THR A 5 -16.73 -42.68 -18.04
C THR A 5 -16.42 -41.76 -16.85
N SER A 6 -16.46 -42.32 -15.63
CA SER A 6 -16.21 -41.57 -14.38
C SER A 6 -14.91 -40.77 -14.42
N VAL A 7 -13.90 -41.26 -15.15
CA VAL A 7 -12.63 -40.59 -15.38
C VAL A 7 -12.83 -39.26 -16.13
N GLN A 8 -13.66 -39.23 -17.18
CA GLN A 8 -13.93 -38.02 -17.97
C GLN A 8 -14.63 -36.94 -17.14
N ILE A 9 -15.52 -37.34 -16.22
CA ILE A 9 -16.18 -36.41 -15.30
C ILE A 9 -15.15 -35.79 -14.36
N PHE A 10 -14.23 -36.60 -13.83
CA PHE A 10 -13.18 -36.13 -12.94
C PHE A 10 -12.20 -35.19 -13.64
N THR A 11 -11.84 -35.46 -14.90
CA THR A 11 -10.97 -34.56 -15.69
C THR A 11 -11.63 -33.21 -15.96
N VAL A 12 -12.94 -33.20 -16.27
CA VAL A 12 -13.69 -31.95 -16.46
C VAL A 12 -13.79 -31.16 -15.16
N PHE A 13 -13.98 -31.83 -14.02
CA PHE A 13 -14.03 -31.18 -12.72
C PHE A 13 -12.69 -30.53 -12.34
N LEU A 14 -11.58 -31.22 -12.57
CA LEU A 14 -10.23 -30.67 -12.34
C LEU A 14 -9.95 -29.44 -13.21
N LEU A 15 -10.30 -29.49 -14.49
CA LEU A 15 -10.16 -28.35 -15.42
C LEU A 15 -10.99 -27.14 -14.97
N LEU A 16 -12.17 -27.35 -14.39
CA LEU A 16 -13.01 -26.28 -13.86
C LEU A 16 -12.45 -25.70 -12.54
N THR A 17 -11.88 -26.53 -11.66
CA THR A 17 -11.34 -26.07 -10.37
C THR A 17 -10.04 -25.27 -10.49
N GLY A 18 -9.22 -25.51 -11.52
CA GLY A 18 -7.94 -24.81 -11.74
C GLY A 18 -8.08 -23.32 -12.09
N ILE A 19 -9.29 -22.85 -12.41
CA ILE A 19 -9.56 -21.46 -12.80
C ILE A 19 -9.84 -20.58 -11.56
N PHE A 20 -10.12 -21.18 -10.40
CA PHE A 20 -10.43 -20.47 -9.15
C PHE A 20 -9.21 -20.22 -8.25
N MET A 21 -8.00 -20.14 -8.83
CA MET A 21 -6.91 -19.43 -8.17
C MET A 21 -7.26 -17.94 -8.22
N THR A 22 -8.11 -17.49 -7.29
CA THR A 22 -8.38 -16.08 -7.09
C THR A 22 -7.05 -15.42 -6.79
N SER A 23 -6.55 -14.62 -7.74
CA SER A 23 -5.42 -13.75 -7.53
C SER A 23 -5.64 -13.02 -6.21
N GLU A 24 -4.84 -13.36 -5.20
CA GLU A 24 -4.74 -12.56 -4.00
C GLU A 24 -4.39 -11.17 -4.51
N VAL A 25 -5.36 -10.26 -4.52
CA VAL A 25 -5.10 -8.86 -4.79
C VAL A 25 -4.21 -8.45 -3.64
N VAL A 26 -2.90 -8.44 -3.89
CA VAL A 26 -1.91 -7.91 -2.97
C VAL A 26 -2.39 -6.50 -2.68
N ALA A 27 -3.01 -6.32 -1.51
CA ALA A 27 -3.50 -5.04 -1.07
C ALA A 27 -2.26 -4.17 -0.88
N ILE A 28 -1.88 -3.40 -1.91
CA ILE A 28 -0.81 -2.44 -1.81
C ILE A 28 -1.29 -1.41 -0.78
N PRO A 29 -0.65 -1.31 0.39
CA PRO A 29 -1.09 -0.37 1.42
C PRO A 29 -0.99 1.04 0.84
N LYS A 30 -2.07 1.81 0.94
CA LYS A 30 -2.10 3.15 0.36
C LYS A 30 -1.19 4.04 1.20
N THR A 31 -0.41 4.88 0.53
CA THR A 31 0.45 5.84 1.23
C THR A 31 -0.24 7.21 1.21
N CYS A 32 -0.44 7.78 2.38
CA CYS A 32 -0.95 9.13 2.58
C CYS A 32 0.19 10.08 2.94
N HIS A 33 0.00 11.37 2.65
CA HIS A 33 0.93 12.44 3.03
C HIS A 33 0.19 13.54 3.79
N ILE A 34 0.76 13.96 4.92
CA ILE A 34 0.27 15.11 5.70
C ILE A 34 1.42 16.07 6.00
N VAL A 35 1.14 17.38 6.00
CA VAL A 35 2.11 18.40 6.40
C VAL A 35 1.98 18.64 7.90
N LEU A 36 3.02 18.33 8.68
CA LEU A 36 3.03 18.55 10.13
C LEU A 36 3.45 19.98 10.48
N TYR A 37 4.49 20.47 9.81
CA TYR A 37 5.00 21.83 10.00
C TYR A 37 5.10 22.54 8.65
N PRO A 38 4.28 23.55 8.38
CA PRO A 38 4.25 24.23 7.10
C PRO A 38 5.41 25.23 6.90
N ARG A 39 6.08 25.64 7.98
CA ARG A 39 7.28 26.50 7.95
C ARG A 39 8.26 26.06 9.03
N GLY A 40 9.53 25.94 8.66
CA GLY A 40 10.55 25.36 9.52
C GLY A 40 10.45 23.84 9.52
N CYS A 41 11.60 23.18 9.57
CA CYS A 41 11.66 21.74 9.70
C CYS A 41 12.93 21.36 10.45
N ASP A 42 12.75 20.89 11.68
CA ASP A 42 13.77 20.11 12.38
C ASP A 42 13.55 18.63 12.05
N LEU A 43 14.55 17.98 11.44
CA LEU A 43 14.39 16.63 10.92
C LEU A 43 14.15 15.61 12.04
N GLN A 44 14.79 15.78 13.20
CA GLN A 44 14.62 14.85 14.32
C GLN A 44 13.21 14.92 14.87
N THR A 45 12.72 16.12 15.15
CA THR A 45 11.35 16.36 15.62
C THR A 45 10.33 15.90 14.58
N CYS A 46 10.53 16.23 13.29
CA CYS A 46 9.65 15.81 12.21
C CYS A 46 9.50 14.27 12.12
N ARG A 47 10.61 13.53 12.25
CA ARG A 47 10.61 12.07 12.24
C ARG A 47 9.94 11.50 13.49
N LEU A 48 10.27 12.04 14.67
CA LEU A 48 9.71 11.60 15.93
C LEU A 48 8.19 11.80 15.94
N ASP A 49 7.72 13.01 15.64
CA ASP A 49 6.29 13.32 15.63
C ASP A 49 5.52 12.49 14.60
N CYS A 50 6.06 12.33 13.39
CA CYS A 50 5.44 11.51 12.35
C CYS A 50 5.33 10.04 12.77
N TYR A 51 6.40 9.50 13.34
CA TYR A 51 6.41 8.12 13.83
C TYR A 51 5.44 7.93 15.00
N THR A 52 5.48 8.81 16.01
CA THR A 52 4.63 8.71 17.20
C THR A 52 3.14 8.86 16.88
N LYS A 53 2.78 9.69 15.90
CA LYS A 53 1.36 9.97 15.58
C LYS A 53 0.78 9.05 14.50
N PHE A 54 1.59 8.60 13.55
CA PHE A 54 1.11 7.91 12.35
C PHE A 54 1.87 6.62 12.02
N GLU A 55 2.84 6.22 12.84
CA GLU A 55 3.80 5.14 12.53
C GLU A 55 4.48 5.34 11.16
N GLY A 56 4.59 6.61 10.76
CA GLY A 56 5.03 7.03 9.43
C GLY A 56 6.50 7.42 9.38
N LYS A 57 6.91 7.88 8.19
CA LYS A 57 8.23 8.45 7.93
C LYS A 57 8.12 9.95 7.68
N GLY A 58 8.72 10.74 8.57
CA GLY A 58 8.83 12.19 8.45
C GLY A 58 10.04 12.62 7.61
N ASP A 59 9.87 13.63 6.77
CA ASP A 59 10.95 14.23 5.99
C ASP A 59 10.81 15.75 5.86
N CYS A 60 11.95 16.42 5.71
CA CYS A 60 12.02 17.87 5.52
C CYS A 60 12.22 18.18 4.05
N ILE A 61 11.24 18.84 3.43
CA ILE A 61 11.33 19.25 2.04
C ILE A 61 11.33 20.77 1.89
N ILE A 62 12.12 21.26 0.95
CA ILE A 62 12.16 22.68 0.57
C ILE A 62 11.08 22.90 -0.48
N THR A 63 10.13 23.82 -0.25
CA THR A 63 9.13 24.17 -1.27
C THR A 63 8.86 25.66 -1.38
N GLY A 64 8.56 26.11 -2.59
CA GLY A 64 8.11 27.47 -2.92
C GLY A 64 9.22 28.52 -3.02
N GLU A 65 8.82 29.72 -3.44
CA GLU A 65 9.55 30.98 -3.28
C GLU A 65 8.73 31.93 -2.39
N PRO A 66 9.29 32.44 -1.28
CA PRO A 66 10.63 32.14 -0.75
C PRO A 66 10.75 30.69 -0.25
N LYS A 67 11.98 30.16 -0.23
CA LYS A 67 12.25 28.77 0.15
C LYS A 67 11.89 28.54 1.61
N PHE A 68 10.86 27.73 1.86
CA PHE A 68 10.53 27.26 3.21
C PHE A 68 10.79 25.76 3.33
N ASN A 69 11.44 25.36 4.42
CA ASN A 69 11.50 23.96 4.82
C ASN A 69 10.17 23.61 5.48
N LYS A 70 9.51 22.55 5.02
CA LYS A 70 8.30 22.00 5.64
C LYS A 70 8.50 20.53 5.98
N CYS A 71 7.87 20.09 7.07
CA CYS A 71 7.84 18.69 7.46
C CYS A 71 6.65 17.99 6.80
N ILE A 72 6.92 16.96 6.00
CA ILE A 72 5.91 16.04 5.47
C ILE A 72 6.04 14.69 6.18
N CYS A 73 4.91 14.15 6.60
CA CYS A 73 4.79 12.80 7.14
C CYS A 73 4.12 11.91 6.10
N ALA A 74 4.81 10.86 5.66
CA ALA A 74 4.25 9.80 4.83
C ALA A 74 3.88 8.61 5.73
N TYR A 75 2.65 8.12 5.63
CA TYR A 75 2.16 7.02 6.49
C TYR A 75 1.19 6.12 5.72
N TYR A 76 1.01 4.89 6.21
CA TYR A 76 0.06 3.97 5.62
C TYR A 76 -1.38 4.31 6.04
N CYS A 77 -2.23 4.36 5.04
CA CYS A 77 -3.67 4.54 5.07
C CYS A 77 -4.27 3.64 3.96
#